data_AF-A0A820Q6Q4-F1
#
_entry.id   AF-A0A820Q6Q4-F1
#
_cell.length_a   1.000
_cell.length_b   1.000
_cell.length_c   1.000
_cell.angle_alpha   90.00
_cell.angle_beta   90.00
_cell.angle_gamma   90.00
#
_symmetry.space_group_name_H-M   'P 1'
#
loop_
_entity.id
_entity.type
_entity.pdbx_description
1 polymer ?
#
loop_
_entity_poly.entity_id
_entity_poly.type
_entity_poly.pdbx_seq_one_letter_code
_entity_poly.pdbx_strand_id
1 'polypeptide(L)'
;TGAGTERIADMDVAGMSTYLDWINVMTYDFHAAGGWESKTGHNAPLFKNDDETTADVAPSFIKSKYNCHEAIQGYIAAGTPRSKLIMGLGLYGRGWQGVSGKEQNGFSQSASS
;
A
#
# COMPACT_ATOMS: atom_id res chain seq x y z
N THR A 1 -8.19 3.34 -8.58
CA THR A 1 -6.86 3.40 -9.24
C THR A 1 -5.80 2.93 -8.25
N GLY A 2 -4.63 2.51 -8.73
CA GLY A 2 -3.58 1.91 -7.87
C GLY A 2 -2.96 2.92 -6.88
N ALA A 3 -2.44 2.42 -5.76
CA ALA A 3 -1.92 3.23 -4.65
C ALA A 3 -0.39 3.24 -4.51
N GLY A 4 0.33 2.33 -5.18
CA GLY A 4 1.80 2.34 -5.17
C GLY A 4 2.35 3.61 -5.84
N THR A 5 3.31 4.28 -5.22
CA THR A 5 3.87 5.54 -5.73
C THR A 5 4.49 5.40 -7.13
N GLU A 6 5.07 4.24 -7.42
CA GLU A 6 5.56 3.84 -8.72
C GLU A 6 4.43 3.72 -9.76
N ARG A 7 3.27 3.18 -9.36
CA ARG A 7 2.10 3.10 -10.25
C ARG A 7 1.51 4.47 -10.52
N ILE A 8 1.52 5.36 -9.52
CA ILE A 8 1.07 6.74 -9.66
C ILE A 8 1.96 7.49 -10.64
N ALA A 9 3.28 7.28 -10.58
CA ALA A 9 4.24 7.90 -11.50
C ALA A 9 4.03 7.47 -12.97
N ASP A 10 3.51 6.27 -13.22
CA ASP A 10 3.19 5.75 -14.56
C ASP A 10 1.84 6.28 -15.11
N MET A 11 1.07 7.04 -14.33
CA MET A 11 -0.26 7.55 -14.70
C MET A 11 -0.29 9.08 -14.83
N ASP A 12 -0.98 9.59 -15.85
CA ASP A 12 -1.32 11.03 -15.95
C ASP A 12 -2.54 11.35 -15.05
N VAL A 13 -2.33 11.27 -13.73
CA VAL A 13 -3.41 11.46 -12.75
C VAL A 13 -3.96 12.90 -12.74
N ALA A 14 -3.11 13.88 -13.10
CA ALA A 14 -3.55 15.27 -13.27
C ALA A 14 -4.49 15.41 -14.47
N GLY A 15 -4.10 14.91 -15.64
CA GLY A 15 -4.95 14.90 -16.83
C GLY A 15 -6.25 14.13 -16.61
N MET A 16 -6.17 12.94 -16.01
CA MET A 16 -7.35 12.16 -15.62
C MET A 16 -8.31 12.94 -14.72
N SER A 17 -7.78 13.71 -13.76
CA SER A 17 -8.59 14.49 -12.82
C SER A 17 -9.44 15.57 -13.49
N THR A 18 -9.15 15.96 -14.73
CA THR A 18 -9.96 16.92 -15.49
C THR A 18 -11.27 16.31 -16.01
N TYR A 19 -11.29 14.99 -16.22
CA TYR A 19 -12.42 14.25 -16.77
C TYR A 19 -13.24 13.47 -15.72
N LEU A 20 -12.65 13.22 -14.54
CA LEU A 20 -13.29 12.45 -13.47
C LEU A 20 -13.89 13.37 -12.40
N ASP A 21 -15.07 13.01 -11.89
CA ASP A 21 -15.66 13.67 -10.72
C ASP A 21 -14.83 13.42 -9.46
N TRP A 22 -14.42 12.16 -9.27
CA TRP A 22 -13.52 11.72 -8.21
C TRP A 22 -12.71 10.48 -8.61
N ILE A 23 -11.67 10.20 -7.84
CA ILE A 23 -10.76 9.07 -8.00
C ILE A 23 -10.79 8.27 -6.69
N ASN A 24 -11.31 7.04 -6.76
CA ASN A 24 -11.20 6.07 -5.68
C ASN A 24 -9.81 5.44 -5.71
N VAL A 25 -8.98 5.78 -4.72
CA VAL A 25 -7.62 5.22 -4.60
C VAL A 25 -7.69 3.91 -3.82
N MET A 26 -7.12 2.84 -4.38
CA MET A 26 -7.12 1.50 -3.79
C MET A 26 -6.05 1.41 -2.70
N THR A 27 -6.24 2.13 -1.59
CA THR A 27 -5.33 2.17 -0.43
C THR A 27 -5.47 0.93 0.46
N TYR A 28 -5.31 -0.23 -0.15
CA TYR A 28 -5.37 -1.57 0.42
C TYR A 28 -4.60 -2.52 -0.51
N ASP A 29 -4.42 -3.79 -0.11
CA ASP A 29 -3.55 -4.76 -0.80
C ASP A 29 -2.08 -4.31 -0.84
N PHE A 30 -1.65 -3.51 0.14
CA PHE A 30 -0.24 -3.14 0.28
C PHE A 30 0.63 -4.33 0.70
N HIS A 31 0.09 -5.18 1.58
CA HIS A 31 0.77 -6.37 2.07
C HIS A 31 -0.15 -7.60 2.03
N ALA A 32 0.36 -8.71 1.49
CA ALA A 32 -0.40 -9.95 1.37
C ALA A 32 0.49 -11.18 1.12
N ALA A 33 0.01 -12.35 1.59
CA ALA A 33 0.54 -13.64 1.19
C ALA A 33 0.13 -14.00 -0.24
N GLY A 34 0.77 -15.03 -0.81
CA GLY A 34 0.38 -15.58 -2.12
C GLY A 34 1.30 -15.22 -3.28
N GLY A 35 2.62 -15.17 -3.02
CA GLY A 35 3.63 -15.12 -4.07
C GLY A 35 4.40 -13.81 -4.19
N TRP A 36 4.10 -12.79 -3.37
CA TRP A 36 4.88 -11.55 -3.35
C TRP A 36 5.43 -11.13 -1.99
N GLU A 37 5.04 -11.69 -0.84
CA GLU A 37 5.73 -11.43 0.44
C GLU A 37 5.91 -12.68 1.29
N SER A 38 7.13 -12.93 1.77
CA SER A 38 7.39 -13.97 2.77
C SER A 38 7.28 -13.47 4.21
N LYS A 39 6.99 -12.19 4.42
CA LYS A 39 6.76 -11.60 5.74
C LYS A 39 5.37 -11.03 5.87
N THR A 40 4.81 -11.18 7.06
CA THR A 40 3.52 -10.60 7.43
C THR A 40 3.58 -9.07 7.48
N GLY A 41 2.45 -8.42 7.17
CA GLY A 41 2.32 -6.97 7.19
C GLY A 41 0.85 -6.54 7.30
N HIS A 42 0.62 -5.25 7.48
CA HIS A 42 -0.74 -4.71 7.49
C HIS A 42 -1.30 -4.61 6.08
N ASN A 43 -2.51 -5.09 5.80
CA ASN A 43 -3.09 -4.97 4.45
C ASN A 43 -3.24 -3.50 3.97
N ALA A 44 -3.60 -2.60 4.90
CA ALA A 44 -3.94 -1.21 4.64
C ALA A 44 -3.42 -0.26 5.76
N PRO A 45 -2.09 -0.11 5.94
CA PRO A 45 -1.56 0.76 6.98
C PRO A 45 -1.78 2.23 6.60
N LEU A 46 -2.25 3.05 7.55
CA LEU A 46 -2.47 4.47 7.30
C LEU A 46 -1.14 5.22 7.07
N PHE A 47 -0.10 4.85 7.80
CA PHE A 47 1.24 5.43 7.76
C PHE A 47 2.30 4.32 7.69
N LYS A 48 3.54 4.69 7.37
CA LYS A 48 4.69 3.78 7.49
C LYS A 48 4.85 3.27 8.92
N ASN A 49 5.37 2.06 9.07
CA ASN A 49 5.84 1.54 10.35
C ASN A 49 7.36 1.33 10.29
N ASP A 50 8.11 1.96 11.20
CA ASP A 50 9.57 1.89 11.20
C ASP A 50 10.11 0.51 11.61
N ASP A 51 9.29 -0.31 12.28
CA ASP A 51 9.61 -1.71 12.62
C ASP A 51 9.34 -2.68 11.46
N GLU A 52 8.84 -2.19 10.33
CA GLU A 52 8.51 -3.03 9.18
C GLU A 52 9.77 -3.48 8.44
N THR A 53 9.93 -4.80 8.26
CA THR A 53 11.12 -5.37 7.61
C THR A 53 10.80 -6.25 6.41
N THR A 54 9.68 -5.99 5.73
CA THR A 54 9.13 -6.75 4.59
C THR A 54 10.08 -6.74 3.37
N ALA A 55 11.23 -7.40 3.45
CA ALA A 55 12.03 -7.74 2.28
C ALA A 55 11.18 -8.65 1.37
N ASP A 56 11.35 -8.59 0.04
CA ASP A 56 11.41 -9.76 -0.86
C ASP A 56 11.02 -9.48 -2.32
N VAL A 57 10.25 -8.43 -2.63
CA VAL A 57 9.77 -8.18 -4.02
C VAL A 57 9.97 -6.77 -4.56
N ALA A 58 10.17 -5.77 -3.71
CA ALA A 58 10.48 -4.40 -4.11
C ALA A 58 11.60 -3.85 -3.23
N PRO A 59 12.45 -2.94 -3.74
CA PRO A 59 13.44 -2.25 -2.93
C PRO A 59 12.80 -1.66 -1.66
N SER A 60 13.50 -1.73 -0.53
CA SER A 60 12.98 -1.28 0.78
C SER A 60 12.47 0.17 0.78
N PHE A 61 13.06 1.04 -0.04
CA PHE A 61 12.62 2.44 -0.19
C PHE A 61 11.27 2.63 -0.89
N ILE A 62 10.81 1.64 -1.68
CA ILE A 62 9.50 1.65 -2.32
C ILE A 62 8.45 1.12 -1.34
N LYS A 63 8.76 0.06 -0.60
CA LYS A 63 7.83 -0.52 0.37
C LYS A 63 7.54 0.36 1.58
N SER A 64 8.50 1.18 2.04
CA SER A 64 8.19 2.17 3.08
C SER A 64 7.09 3.16 2.66
N LYS A 65 6.76 3.23 1.36
CA LYS A 65 5.69 4.03 0.77
C LYS A 65 4.38 3.27 0.54
N TYR A 66 4.31 1.99 0.88
CA TYR A 66 3.08 1.18 0.79
C TYR A 66 2.18 1.41 2.00
N ASN A 67 1.70 2.64 2.11
CA ASN A 67 0.73 3.06 3.10
C ASN A 67 -0.23 4.10 2.50
N CYS A 68 -1.39 4.27 3.13
CA CYS A 68 -2.44 5.14 2.62
C CYS A 68 -1.98 6.61 2.51
N HIS A 69 -1.17 7.09 3.46
CA HIS A 69 -0.68 8.46 3.46
C HIS A 69 0.18 8.76 2.24
N GLU A 70 1.21 7.95 1.99
CA GLU A 70 2.14 8.10 0.87
C GLU A 70 1.42 7.98 -0.47
N ALA A 71 0.47 7.05 -0.60
CA ALA A 71 -0.38 6.94 -1.78
C ALA A 71 -1.14 8.24 -2.06
N ILE A 72 -1.86 8.78 -1.07
CA ILE A 72 -2.64 10.02 -1.24
C ILE A 72 -1.73 11.22 -1.50
N GLN A 73 -0.60 11.36 -0.80
CA GLN A 73 0.36 12.42 -1.08
C GLN A 73 0.96 12.29 -2.48
N GLY A 74 1.18 11.06 -2.97
CA GLY A 74 1.64 10.80 -4.34
C GLY A 74 0.68 11.37 -5.40
N TYR A 75 -0.63 11.12 -5.27
CA TYR A 75 -1.63 11.69 -6.18
C TYR A 75 -1.66 13.22 -6.11
N ILE A 76 -1.56 13.80 -4.91
CA ILE A 76 -1.55 15.25 -4.71
C ILE A 76 -0.30 15.87 -5.36
N ALA A 77 0.88 15.29 -5.12
CA ALA A 77 2.15 15.74 -5.67
C ALA A 77 2.17 15.62 -7.21
N ALA A 78 1.50 14.60 -7.75
CA ALA A 78 1.32 14.42 -9.19
C ALA A 78 0.21 15.32 -9.79
N GLY A 79 -0.39 16.23 -9.01
CA GLY A 79 -1.30 17.27 -9.52
C GLY A 79 -2.79 16.98 -9.37
N THR A 80 -3.19 15.91 -8.68
CA THR A 80 -4.62 15.62 -8.46
C THR A 80 -5.20 16.56 -7.39
N PRO A 81 -6.33 17.24 -7.64
CA PRO A 81 -7.00 18.04 -6.62
C PRO A 81 -7.45 17.20 -5.42
N ARG A 82 -7.14 17.65 -4.20
CA ARG A 82 -7.52 16.96 -2.94
C ARG A 82 -9.00 16.63 -2.85
N SER A 83 -9.87 17.54 -3.30
CA SER A 83 -11.33 17.37 -3.28
C SER A 83 -11.85 16.25 -4.19
N LYS A 84 -11.03 15.77 -5.13
CA LYS A 84 -11.37 14.66 -6.03
C LYS A 84 -10.83 13.32 -5.54
N LEU A 85 -10.08 13.25 -4.45
CA LEU A 85 -9.49 12.00 -3.95
C LEU A 85 -10.38 11.36 -2.90
N ILE A 86 -10.72 10.08 -3.10
CA ILE A 86 -11.40 9.24 -2.12
C ILE A 86 -10.44 8.13 -1.70
N MET A 87 -10.09 8.09 -0.42
CA MET A 87 -9.27 7.02 0.17
C MET A 87 -10.12 5.75 0.32
N GLY A 88 -9.67 4.65 -0.28
CA GLY A 88 -10.35 3.36 -0.19
C GLY A 88 -10.16 2.68 1.16
N LEU A 89 -11.23 2.07 1.67
CA LEU A 89 -11.18 1.24 2.87
C LEU A 89 -11.20 -0.25 2.48
N GLY A 90 -10.18 -1.00 2.89
CA GLY A 90 -10.15 -2.44 2.72
C GLY A 90 -11.13 -3.13 3.68
N LEU A 91 -12.29 -3.55 3.20
CA LEU A 91 -13.32 -4.24 3.99
C LEU A 91 -13.04 -5.76 4.13
N TYR A 92 -11.78 -6.15 3.99
CA TYR A 92 -11.30 -7.53 4.09
C TYR A 92 -9.86 -7.57 4.60
N GLY A 93 -9.49 -8.73 5.16
CA GLY A 93 -8.12 -9.02 5.57
C GLY A 93 -7.34 -9.79 4.50
N ARG A 94 -6.02 -9.61 4.50
CA ARG A 94 -5.06 -10.52 3.88
C ARG A 94 -4.36 -11.29 5.01
N GLY A 95 -3.99 -12.54 4.76
CA GLY A 95 -3.45 -13.42 5.79
C GLY A 95 -2.37 -14.33 5.26
N TRP A 96 -1.49 -14.76 6.16
CA TRP A 96 -0.41 -15.71 5.92
C TRP A 96 -0.63 -16.96 6.76
N GLN A 97 0.01 -18.06 6.35
CA GLN A 97 0.09 -19.29 7.14
C GLN A 97 1.52 -19.49 7.67
N GLY A 98 1.71 -20.42 8.61
CA GLY A 98 3.04 -20.83 9.04
C GLY A 98 3.93 -19.69 9.60
N VAL A 99 3.34 -18.69 10.26
CA VAL A 99 4.08 -17.54 10.81
C VAL A 99 5.11 -18.03 11.84
N SER A 100 6.40 -17.82 11.55
CA SER A 100 7.52 -18.45 12.27
C SER A 100 7.79 -17.83 13.65
N GLY A 101 7.35 -16.60 13.88
CA GLY A 101 7.59 -15.84 15.10
C GLY A 101 6.30 -15.30 15.72
N LYS A 102 6.30 -15.17 17.05
CA LYS A 102 5.19 -14.54 17.82
C LYS A 102 5.52 -13.13 18.30
N GLU A 103 6.76 -12.69 18.11
CA GLU A 103 7.18 -11.33 18.43
C GLU A 103 6.30 -10.33 17.68
N GLN A 104 6.02 -9.20 18.33
CA GLN A 104 5.12 -8.16 17.81
C GLN A 104 3.75 -8.72 17.35
N ASN A 105 3.28 -9.79 18.00
CA ASN A 105 2.03 -10.49 17.65
C ASN A 105 1.99 -10.98 16.19
N GLY A 106 3.14 -11.37 15.64
CA GLY A 106 3.21 -11.87 14.28
C GLY A 106 3.33 -10.79 13.22
N PHE A 107 3.61 -9.52 13.56
CA PHE A 107 3.95 -8.46 12.60
C PHE A 107 5.39 -8.59 12.10
N SER A 108 5.61 -8.37 10.80
CA SER A 108 6.93 -8.46 10.14
C SER A 108 7.67 -9.78 10.36
N GLN A 109 6.93 -10.86 10.60
CA GLN A 109 7.48 -12.20 10.82
C GLN A 109 7.48 -13.00 9.52
N SER A 110 8.46 -13.89 9.36
CA SER A 110 8.50 -14.79 8.21
C SER A 110 7.30 -15.74 8.24
N ALA A 111 6.73 -16.04 7.09
CA ALA A 111 5.50 -16.80 6.94
C ALA A 111 5.42 -17.47 5.56
N SER A 112 4.57 -18.47 5.43
CA SER A 112 4.26 -19.12 4.16
C SER A 112 2.98 -18.54 3.55
N SER A 113 2.80 -18.82 2.25
CA SER A 113 1.51 -18.63 1.58
C SER A 113 0.51 -19.72 1.99
#